data_AF-A0A1C6PXT5-F1
#
_entry.id   AF-A0A1C6PXT5-F1
#
_cell.length_a   1.000
_cell.length_b   1.000
_cell.length_c   1.000
_cell.angle_alpha   90.00
_cell.angle_beta   90.00
_cell.angle_gamma   90.00
#
_symmetry.space_group_name_H-M   'P 1'
#
loop_
_entity.id
_entity.type
_entity.pdbx_description
1 polymer ?
#
loop_
_entity_poly.entity_id
_entity_poly.type
_entity_poly.pdbx_seq_one_letter_code
_entity_poly.pdbx_strand_id
1 'polypeptide(L)'
;MVWTMALLRALIRTARMARHTASLAAGLPADEEVLLDAPDDRLGPALVAAGRGEYEPAAKLLALTRERAEWENRDRYVMRLATFACSRPEWFEHWRQTEPDDPDMLLLRAEQAVARGWAAPARAEQLTAATPLVTAAAQGDPRDPVPWRVALDQARGTGAPPARFEALWGEAVRRSPHHYGCHVAALRFLATAGGRSHDQCFDFAERAAQDALPDSLVQALPVRAALGHLTASAGPGAPGPVPRARLDSAADLAAALSGRYAVADPWPAEVRNVLVCVLVRLERWPEALVQLGRTGPYATSFPWDRFSDDPLGQFLELRDGVRIEVAASTPLRGRRGRDASGGH
;
A
#
# COMPACT_ATOMS: atom_id res chain seq x y z
N MET A 1 -1.00 -51.65 -13.20
CA MET A 1 0.13 -50.78 -13.60
C MET A 1 -0.19 -49.28 -13.61
N VAL A 2 -1.43 -48.85 -13.88
CA VAL A 2 -1.82 -47.42 -13.91
C VAL A 2 -1.90 -46.79 -12.50
N TRP A 3 -2.37 -47.55 -11.50
CA TRP A 3 -2.52 -47.09 -10.11
C TRP A 3 -1.20 -46.85 -9.37
N THR A 4 -0.21 -47.71 -9.58
CA THR A 4 1.13 -47.56 -9.01
C THR A 4 1.87 -46.34 -9.58
N MET A 5 1.65 -46.01 -10.86
CA MET A 5 2.21 -44.80 -11.50
C MET A 5 1.58 -43.50 -10.97
N ALA A 6 0.29 -43.50 -10.63
CA ALA A 6 -0.40 -42.33 -10.06
C ALA A 6 0.08 -42.03 -8.62
N LEU A 7 0.22 -43.07 -7.79
CA LEU A 7 0.74 -42.96 -6.43
C LEU A 7 2.22 -42.50 -6.41
N LEU A 8 3.03 -43.03 -7.34
CA LEU A 8 4.44 -42.60 -7.48
C LEU A 8 4.54 -41.13 -7.91
N ARG A 9 3.67 -40.67 -8.83
CA ARG A 9 3.61 -39.26 -9.26
C ARG A 9 3.18 -38.33 -8.13
N ALA A 10 2.23 -38.75 -7.30
CA ALA A 10 1.81 -38.00 -6.11
C ALA A 10 2.95 -37.87 -5.08
N LEU A 11 3.66 -38.97 -4.80
CA LEU A 11 4.80 -39.00 -3.87
C LEU A 11 6.00 -38.18 -4.38
N ILE A 12 6.27 -38.20 -5.68
CA ILE A 12 7.33 -37.37 -6.29
C ILE A 12 6.94 -35.88 -6.25
N ARG A 13 5.65 -35.56 -6.39
CA ARG A 13 5.14 -34.19 -6.27
C ARG A 13 5.27 -33.68 -4.84
N THR A 14 4.93 -34.47 -3.82
CA THR A 14 5.07 -34.08 -2.41
C THR A 14 6.53 -33.92 -1.98
N ALA A 15 7.42 -34.85 -2.37
CA ALA A 15 8.86 -34.75 -2.07
C ALA A 15 9.57 -33.61 -2.85
N ARG A 16 9.04 -33.22 -4.01
CA ARG A 16 9.46 -32.03 -4.77
C ARG A 16 9.06 -30.75 -4.05
N MET A 17 7.79 -30.65 -3.65
CA MET A 17 7.27 -29.51 -2.91
C MET A 17 8.08 -29.31 -1.61
N ALA A 18 8.26 -30.36 -0.80
CA ALA A 18 9.00 -30.25 0.46
C ALA A 18 10.43 -29.71 0.30
N ARG A 19 11.19 -30.17 -0.72
CA ARG A 19 12.57 -29.70 -0.94
C ARG A 19 12.65 -28.28 -1.49
N HIS A 20 11.81 -27.93 -2.46
CA HIS A 20 11.84 -26.59 -3.04
C HIS A 20 11.27 -25.54 -2.08
N THR A 21 10.21 -25.84 -1.32
CA THR A 21 9.65 -24.91 -0.32
C THR A 21 10.67 -24.56 0.78
N ALA A 22 11.50 -25.52 1.22
CA ALA A 22 12.57 -25.28 2.19
C ALA A 22 13.70 -24.40 1.62
N SER A 23 14.11 -24.64 0.37
CA SER A 23 15.12 -23.81 -0.31
C SER A 23 14.62 -22.39 -0.59
N LEU A 24 13.34 -22.22 -0.90
CA LEU A 24 12.73 -20.92 -1.11
C LEU A 24 12.54 -20.17 0.22
N ALA A 25 12.35 -20.90 1.33
CA ALA A 25 12.34 -20.33 2.69
C ALA A 25 13.63 -19.58 2.99
N ALA A 26 14.77 -20.18 2.67
CA ALA A 26 16.10 -19.65 3.00
C ALA A 26 16.44 -18.32 2.29
N GLY A 27 15.66 -17.93 1.27
CA GLY A 27 15.81 -16.66 0.56
C GLY A 27 14.89 -15.54 1.05
N LEU A 28 14.06 -15.80 2.06
CA LEU A 28 13.12 -14.83 2.65
C LEU A 28 13.42 -14.68 4.15
N PRO A 29 13.11 -13.52 4.76
CA PRO A 29 13.18 -13.36 6.21
C PRO A 29 12.27 -14.35 6.93
N ALA A 30 12.68 -14.79 8.13
CA ALA A 30 11.85 -15.65 8.98
C ALA A 30 10.52 -14.95 9.33
N ASP A 31 9.48 -15.70 9.70
CA ASP A 31 8.16 -15.14 10.00
C ASP A 31 8.25 -14.12 11.15
N GLU A 32 9.04 -14.43 12.17
CA GLU A 32 9.29 -13.61 13.35
C GLU A 32 10.09 -12.32 13.07
N GLU A 33 10.77 -12.24 11.92
CA GLU A 33 11.51 -11.05 11.50
C GLU A 33 10.65 -10.07 10.70
N VAL A 34 9.43 -10.48 10.29
CA VAL A 34 8.53 -9.62 9.52
C VAL A 34 7.88 -8.58 10.43
N LEU A 35 8.03 -7.33 10.05
CA LEU A 35 7.51 -6.17 10.75
C LEU A 35 6.32 -5.62 9.97
N LEU A 36 5.17 -5.53 10.63
CA LEU A 36 4.01 -4.82 10.10
C LEU A 36 4.19 -3.32 10.28
N ASP A 37 4.09 -2.56 9.19
CA ASP A 37 4.05 -1.11 9.22
C ASP A 37 5.25 -0.45 9.93
N ALA A 38 6.43 -1.07 9.79
CA ALA A 38 7.65 -0.61 10.45
C ALA A 38 7.91 0.89 10.16
N PRO A 39 8.08 1.72 11.19
CA PRO A 39 8.46 3.11 10.99
C PRO A 39 9.91 3.20 10.50
N ASP A 40 10.23 4.27 9.79
CA ASP A 40 11.62 4.60 9.46
C ASP A 40 12.37 5.14 10.70
N ASP A 41 13.66 5.41 10.50
CA ASP A 41 14.60 5.90 11.51
C ASP A 41 14.22 7.29 12.07
N ARG A 42 13.40 8.06 11.36
CA ARG A 42 12.93 9.39 11.77
C ARG A 42 11.61 9.31 12.55
N LEU A 43 10.67 8.50 12.09
CA LEU A 43 9.35 8.35 12.70
C LEU A 43 9.39 7.50 13.96
N GLY A 44 10.23 6.45 14.00
CA GLY A 44 10.33 5.54 15.15
C GLY A 44 10.58 6.26 16.47
N PRO A 45 11.62 7.11 16.58
CA PRO A 45 11.88 7.92 17.77
C PRO A 45 10.72 8.85 18.15
N ALA A 46 10.03 9.44 17.17
CA ALA A 46 8.89 10.31 17.43
C ALA A 46 7.70 9.54 18.02
N LEU A 47 7.41 8.33 17.52
CA LEU A 47 6.37 7.45 18.08
C LEU A 47 6.71 6.96 19.49
N VAL A 48 7.98 6.66 19.77
CA VAL A 48 8.43 6.28 21.11
C VAL A 48 8.23 7.42 22.11
N ALA A 49 8.59 8.66 21.72
CA ALA A 49 8.39 9.84 22.55
C ALA A 49 6.89 10.14 22.76
N ALA A 50 6.09 10.06 21.71
CA ALA A 50 4.64 10.19 21.78
C ALA A 50 4.02 9.15 22.74
N GLY A 51 4.54 7.91 22.75
CA GLY A 51 4.14 6.87 23.71
C GLY A 51 4.47 7.18 25.17
N ARG A 52 5.37 8.13 25.42
CA ARG A 52 5.71 8.67 26.75
C ARG A 52 4.95 9.96 27.09
N GLY A 53 4.09 10.45 26.18
CA GLY A 53 3.35 11.70 26.34
C GLY A 53 4.06 12.94 25.80
N GLU A 54 5.25 12.80 25.21
CA GLU A 54 6.07 13.89 24.67
C GLU A 54 5.70 14.16 23.20
N TYR A 55 5.30 15.39 22.86
CA TYR A 55 4.87 15.73 21.48
C TYR A 55 5.96 16.41 20.66
N GLU A 56 6.95 17.00 21.32
CA GLU A 56 7.98 17.84 20.72
C GLU A 56 8.76 17.13 19.61
N PRO A 57 9.10 15.82 19.73
CA PRO A 57 9.75 15.11 18.63
C PRO A 57 8.87 14.95 17.39
N ALA A 58 7.56 14.73 17.56
CA ALA A 58 6.61 14.66 16.45
C ALA A 58 6.41 16.03 15.80
N ALA A 59 6.25 17.08 16.60
CA ALA A 59 6.17 18.46 16.12
C ALA A 59 7.40 18.87 15.31
N LYS A 60 8.60 18.62 15.86
CA LYS A 60 9.87 18.88 15.17
C LYS A 60 9.99 18.10 13.86
N LEU A 61 9.58 16.83 13.83
CA LEU A 61 9.62 16.01 12.63
C LEU A 61 8.71 16.58 11.53
N LEU A 62 7.47 16.94 11.87
CA LEU A 62 6.53 17.51 10.91
C LEU A 62 6.98 18.90 10.42
N ALA A 63 7.50 19.75 11.31
CA ALA A 63 8.02 21.06 10.94
C ALA A 63 9.18 20.94 9.94
N LEU A 64 10.11 20.02 10.18
CA LEU A 64 11.24 19.76 9.27
C LEU A 64 10.78 19.29 7.89
N THR A 65 9.78 18.40 7.81
CA THR A 65 9.26 17.95 6.51
C THR A 65 8.53 19.07 5.76
N ARG A 66 7.80 19.94 6.46
CA ARG A 66 7.15 21.14 5.90
C ARG A 66 8.16 22.13 5.35
N GLU A 67 9.15 22.50 6.15
CA GLU A 67 10.17 23.50 5.78
C GLU A 67 10.98 23.08 4.56
N ARG A 68 11.24 21.78 4.42
CA ARG A 68 12.01 21.20 3.31
C ARG A 68 11.16 20.76 2.13
N ALA A 69 9.83 20.94 2.19
CA ALA A 69 8.89 20.46 1.18
C ALA A 69 9.02 18.94 0.91
N GLU A 70 9.32 18.15 1.94
CA GLU A 70 9.39 16.68 1.88
C GLU A 70 7.96 16.08 1.94
N TRP A 71 7.10 16.46 0.99
CA TRP A 71 5.66 16.20 1.05
C TRP A 71 5.29 14.72 1.19
N GLU A 72 6.03 13.84 0.51
CA GLU A 72 5.82 12.38 0.60
C GLU A 72 6.11 11.83 2.01
N ASN A 73 7.17 12.31 2.66
CA ASN A 73 7.50 11.94 4.04
C ASN A 73 6.47 12.52 5.00
N ARG A 74 6.13 13.79 4.80
CA ARG A 74 5.15 14.51 5.60
C ARG A 74 3.82 13.77 5.64
N ASP A 75 3.31 13.38 4.48
CA ASP A 75 2.03 12.66 4.38
C ASP A 75 2.04 11.33 5.14
N ARG A 76 3.09 10.53 4.92
CA ARG A 76 3.28 9.25 5.63
C ARG A 76 3.34 9.43 7.14
N TYR A 77 4.11 10.42 7.61
CA TYR A 77 4.24 10.69 9.04
C TYR A 77 2.94 11.18 9.64
N VAL A 78 2.21 12.09 8.97
CA VAL A 78 0.88 12.56 9.41
C VAL A 78 -0.09 11.41 9.54
N MET A 79 -0.18 10.52 8.54
CA MET A 79 -1.05 9.34 8.59
C MET A 79 -0.71 8.44 9.80
N ARG A 80 0.57 8.09 9.97
CA ARG A 80 1.02 7.21 11.07
C ARG A 80 0.83 7.82 12.45
N LEU A 81 1.18 9.09 12.61
CA LEU A 81 1.01 9.83 13.86
C LEU A 81 -0.49 10.02 14.20
N ALA A 82 -1.36 10.28 13.21
CA ALA A 82 -2.79 10.38 13.42
C ALA A 82 -3.41 9.03 13.84
N THR A 83 -2.99 7.92 13.21
CA THR A 83 -3.38 6.56 13.65
C THR A 83 -2.91 6.31 15.08
N PHE A 84 -1.66 6.63 15.41
CA PHE A 84 -1.11 6.46 16.76
C PHE A 84 -1.89 7.29 17.80
N ALA A 85 -2.25 8.53 17.46
CA ALA A 85 -3.04 9.41 18.32
C ALA A 85 -4.47 8.88 18.59
N CYS A 86 -5.02 8.01 17.74
CA CYS A 86 -6.29 7.33 18.02
C CYS A 86 -6.16 6.29 19.14
N SER A 87 -4.99 5.66 19.29
CA SER A 87 -4.72 4.65 20.33
C SER A 87 -4.08 5.25 21.59
N ARG A 88 -3.32 6.33 21.47
CA ARG A 88 -2.59 7.03 22.53
C ARG A 88 -2.81 8.54 22.40
N PRO A 89 -3.91 9.08 22.96
CA PRO A 89 -4.31 10.47 22.71
C PRO A 89 -3.55 11.51 23.55
N GLU A 90 -2.80 11.11 24.57
CA GLU A 90 -2.29 12.00 25.62
C GLU A 90 -1.31 13.05 25.08
N TRP A 91 -0.30 12.63 24.32
CA TRP A 91 0.69 13.53 23.69
C TRP A 91 0.03 14.49 22.69
N PHE A 92 -0.94 13.98 21.91
CA PHE A 92 -1.67 14.73 20.90
C PHE A 92 -2.52 15.83 21.54
N GLU A 93 -3.21 15.50 22.63
CA GLU A 93 -4.02 16.46 23.37
C GLU A 93 -3.13 17.50 24.08
N HIS A 94 -1.98 17.09 24.60
CA HIS A 94 -1.00 18.01 25.18
C HIS A 94 -0.47 19.02 24.14
N TRP A 95 -0.11 18.56 22.94
CA TRP A 95 0.29 19.44 21.84
C TRP A 95 -0.84 20.39 21.46
N ARG A 96 -2.06 19.87 21.29
CA ARG A 96 -3.25 20.66 20.92
C ARG A 96 -3.54 21.80 21.89
N GLN A 97 -3.31 21.58 23.19
CA GLN A 97 -3.50 22.60 24.22
C GLN A 97 -2.37 23.62 24.27
N THR A 98 -1.15 23.20 23.95
CA THR A 98 0.05 24.04 24.04
C THR A 98 0.21 24.94 22.82
N GLU A 99 0.01 24.40 21.62
CA GLU A 99 0.17 25.11 20.34
C GLU A 99 -1.03 24.86 19.41
N PRO A 100 -2.23 25.37 19.74
CA PRO A 100 -3.47 25.06 19.01
C PRO A 100 -3.49 25.53 17.54
N ASP A 101 -2.71 26.56 17.23
CA ASP A 101 -2.62 27.21 15.92
C ASP A 101 -1.40 26.76 15.10
N ASP A 102 -0.60 25.81 15.61
CA ASP A 102 0.50 25.22 14.84
C ASP A 102 -0.07 24.54 13.58
N PRO A 103 0.35 24.91 12.36
CA PRO A 103 -0.14 24.29 11.13
C PRO A 103 0.11 22.78 11.06
N ASP A 104 1.13 22.24 11.72
CA ASP A 104 1.35 20.79 11.79
C ASP A 104 0.31 20.10 12.69
N MET A 105 -0.02 20.72 13.82
CA MET A 105 -1.11 20.28 14.70
C MET A 105 -2.47 20.37 14.00
N LEU A 106 -2.74 21.45 13.24
CA LEU A 106 -3.98 21.60 12.47
C LEU A 106 -4.13 20.46 11.44
N LEU A 107 -3.06 20.14 10.71
CA LEU A 107 -3.05 19.03 9.77
C LEU A 107 -3.28 17.68 10.47
N LEU A 108 -2.60 17.44 11.59
CA LEU A 108 -2.75 16.19 12.33
C LEU A 108 -4.17 15.99 12.89
N ARG A 109 -4.81 17.07 13.34
CA ARG A 109 -6.22 17.07 13.77
C ARG A 109 -7.17 16.76 12.63
N ALA A 110 -6.93 17.33 11.45
CA ALA A 110 -7.74 17.05 10.28
C ALA A 110 -7.65 15.57 9.87
N GLU A 111 -6.43 15.02 9.78
CA GLU A 111 -6.23 13.60 9.46
C GLU A 111 -6.89 12.68 10.50
N GLN A 112 -6.67 12.95 11.80
CA GLN A 112 -7.27 12.15 12.86
C GLN A 112 -8.81 12.18 12.82
N ALA A 113 -9.40 13.36 12.60
CA ALA A 113 -10.85 13.51 12.51
C ALA A 113 -11.43 12.76 11.30
N VAL A 114 -10.77 12.82 10.15
CA VAL A 114 -11.17 12.06 8.96
C VAL A 114 -11.03 10.55 9.19
N ALA A 115 -9.94 10.09 9.80
CA ALA A 115 -9.74 8.68 10.13
C ALA A 115 -10.84 8.15 11.07
N ARG A 116 -11.17 8.91 12.13
CA ARG A 116 -12.29 8.57 13.03
C ARG A 116 -13.63 8.58 12.31
N GLY A 117 -13.86 9.54 11.42
CA GLY A 117 -15.08 9.62 10.61
C GLY A 117 -15.28 8.38 9.73
N TRP A 118 -14.20 7.83 9.14
CA TRP A 118 -14.27 6.59 8.35
C TRP A 118 -14.68 5.36 9.17
N ALA A 119 -14.21 5.27 10.41
CA ALA A 119 -14.53 4.20 11.36
C ALA A 119 -15.91 4.35 12.03
N ALA A 120 -16.51 5.54 11.99
CA ALA A 120 -17.77 5.82 12.67
C ALA A 120 -18.98 5.18 11.94
N PRO A 121 -20.01 4.69 12.68
CA PRO A 121 -21.27 4.24 12.08
C PRO A 121 -21.98 5.36 11.30
N ALA A 122 -21.98 6.59 11.84
CA ALA A 122 -22.51 7.79 11.18
C ALA A 122 -21.46 8.49 10.30
N ARG A 123 -20.79 7.72 9.41
CA ARG A 123 -19.62 8.14 8.63
C ARG A 123 -19.78 9.50 7.95
N ALA A 124 -20.84 9.68 7.17
CA ALA A 124 -21.02 10.90 6.38
C ALA A 124 -21.17 12.16 7.25
N GLU A 125 -21.87 12.04 8.38
CA GLU A 125 -22.05 13.12 9.35
C GLU A 125 -20.73 13.49 10.03
N GLN A 126 -20.00 12.49 10.53
CA GLN A 126 -18.71 12.71 11.20
C GLN A 126 -17.66 13.30 10.25
N LEU A 127 -17.61 12.82 9.00
CA LEU A 127 -16.75 13.40 7.98
C LEU A 127 -17.16 14.83 7.63
N THR A 128 -18.46 15.12 7.58
CA THR A 128 -18.95 16.50 7.36
C THR A 128 -18.52 17.42 8.51
N ALA A 129 -18.62 16.95 9.75
CA ALA A 129 -18.18 17.68 10.95
C ALA A 129 -16.68 17.99 10.96
N ALA A 130 -15.85 17.20 10.26
CA ALA A 130 -14.42 17.45 10.12
C ALA A 130 -14.07 18.61 9.15
N THR A 131 -15.03 19.14 8.38
CA THR A 131 -14.79 20.18 7.36
C THR A 131 -14.02 21.41 7.86
N PRO A 132 -14.34 21.99 9.04
CA PRO A 132 -13.59 23.14 9.55
C PRO A 132 -12.12 22.80 9.85
N LEU A 133 -11.84 21.58 10.33
CA LEU A 133 -10.47 21.14 10.63
C LEU A 133 -9.65 20.97 9.34
N VAL A 134 -10.23 20.34 8.32
CA VAL A 134 -9.61 20.19 7.00
C VAL A 134 -9.35 21.57 6.36
N THR A 135 -10.28 22.51 6.54
CA THR A 135 -10.14 23.89 6.02
C THR A 135 -9.02 24.64 6.74
N ALA A 136 -8.94 24.54 8.08
CA ALA A 136 -7.87 25.16 8.86
C ALA A 136 -6.49 24.57 8.50
N ALA A 137 -6.39 23.25 8.33
CA ALA A 137 -5.16 22.59 7.88
C ALA A 137 -4.70 23.11 6.51
N ALA A 138 -5.63 23.25 5.55
CA ALA A 138 -5.31 23.77 4.21
C ALA A 138 -4.89 25.25 4.20
N GLN A 139 -5.32 26.03 5.20
CA GLN A 139 -4.93 27.43 5.37
C GLN A 139 -3.60 27.59 6.11
N GLY A 140 -3.20 26.61 6.93
CA GLY A 140 -2.01 26.67 7.78
C GLY A 140 -0.67 26.74 7.02
N ASP A 141 -0.51 25.99 5.93
CA ASP A 141 0.57 26.18 4.96
C ASP A 141 0.01 26.10 3.53
N PRO A 142 -0.16 27.24 2.83
CA PRO A 142 -0.73 27.26 1.49
C PRO A 142 0.05 26.48 0.44
N ARG A 143 1.29 26.04 0.70
CA ARG A 143 2.10 25.23 -0.24
C ARG A 143 1.94 23.73 -0.02
N ASP A 144 1.45 23.31 1.14
CA ASP A 144 1.37 21.92 1.55
C ASP A 144 0.26 21.16 0.78
N PRO A 145 0.59 20.11 0.00
CA PRO A 145 -0.41 19.31 -0.71
C PRO A 145 -1.19 18.36 0.23
N VAL A 146 -0.66 18.04 1.42
CA VAL A 146 -1.20 16.98 2.29
C VAL A 146 -2.62 17.29 2.79
N PRO A 147 -2.98 18.51 3.24
CA PRO A 147 -4.37 18.84 3.57
C PRO A 147 -5.37 18.57 2.44
N TRP A 148 -4.95 18.66 1.18
CA TRP A 148 -5.81 18.39 0.02
C TRP A 148 -5.99 16.89 -0.22
N ARG A 149 -5.01 16.05 0.13
CA ARG A 149 -5.24 14.60 0.23
C ARG A 149 -6.32 14.32 1.27
N VAL A 150 -6.19 14.87 2.48
CA VAL A 150 -7.17 14.69 3.57
C VAL A 150 -8.56 15.14 3.12
N ALA A 151 -8.64 16.26 2.40
CA ALA A 151 -9.90 16.77 1.83
C ALA A 151 -10.49 15.84 0.76
N LEU A 152 -9.67 15.24 -0.11
CA LEU A 152 -10.14 14.24 -1.09
C LEU A 152 -10.67 12.98 -0.39
N ASP A 153 -9.99 12.50 0.65
CA ASP A 153 -10.45 11.36 1.46
C ASP A 153 -11.75 11.67 2.22
N GLN A 154 -11.89 12.88 2.75
CA GLN A 154 -13.12 13.36 3.37
C GLN A 154 -14.27 13.42 2.35
N ALA A 155 -14.03 14.07 1.20
CA ALA A 155 -15.01 14.24 0.14
C ALA A 155 -15.50 12.90 -0.41
N ARG A 156 -14.61 11.91 -0.49
CA ARG A 156 -14.95 10.53 -0.86
C ARG A 156 -15.97 9.94 0.11
N GLY A 157 -15.73 10.06 1.41
CA GLY A 157 -16.59 9.44 2.42
C GLY A 157 -17.91 10.17 2.66
N THR A 158 -18.03 11.44 2.26
CA THR A 158 -19.30 12.18 2.26
C THR A 158 -20.10 12.03 0.95
N GLY A 159 -19.55 11.35 -0.07
CA GLY A 159 -20.20 11.20 -1.37
C GLY A 159 -20.29 12.52 -2.14
N ALA A 160 -19.25 13.36 -2.04
CA ALA A 160 -19.23 14.68 -2.68
C ALA A 160 -19.44 14.62 -4.21
N PRO A 161 -20.04 15.65 -4.83
CA PRO A 161 -20.26 15.68 -6.27
C PRO A 161 -18.95 15.83 -7.07
N PRO A 162 -18.92 15.44 -8.36
CA PRO A 162 -17.73 15.56 -9.21
C PRO A 162 -17.08 16.95 -9.24
N ALA A 163 -17.88 18.03 -9.23
CA ALA A 163 -17.35 19.40 -9.20
C ALA A 163 -16.51 19.70 -7.93
N ARG A 164 -16.89 19.11 -6.79
CA ARG A 164 -16.10 19.24 -5.56
C ARG A 164 -14.78 18.50 -5.67
N PHE A 165 -14.78 17.31 -6.29
CA PHE A 165 -13.56 16.58 -6.60
C PHE A 165 -12.62 17.40 -7.50
N GLU A 166 -13.12 17.96 -8.60
CA GLU A 166 -12.30 18.75 -9.53
C GLU A 166 -11.63 19.94 -8.84
N ALA A 167 -12.37 20.64 -7.97
CA ALA A 167 -11.82 21.76 -7.19
C ALA A 167 -10.68 21.31 -6.26
N LEU A 168 -10.90 20.24 -5.48
CA LEU A 168 -9.91 19.71 -4.54
C LEU A 168 -8.69 19.12 -5.26
N TRP A 169 -8.93 18.38 -6.35
CA TRP A 169 -7.88 17.81 -7.18
C TRP A 169 -7.01 18.91 -7.82
N GLY A 170 -7.64 19.99 -8.30
CA GLY A 170 -6.93 21.15 -8.80
C GLY A 170 -6.00 21.77 -7.76
N GLU A 171 -6.44 21.91 -6.51
CA GLU A 171 -5.60 22.45 -5.42
C GLU A 171 -4.42 21.52 -5.08
N ALA A 172 -4.63 20.21 -5.07
CA ALA A 172 -3.58 19.22 -4.83
C ALA A 172 -2.51 19.29 -5.94
N VAL A 173 -2.92 19.22 -7.21
CA VAL A 173 -2.01 19.24 -8.37
C VAL A 173 -1.27 20.57 -8.47
N ARG A 174 -1.93 21.71 -8.17
CA ARG A 174 -1.26 23.03 -8.16
C ARG A 174 -0.06 23.10 -7.22
N ARG A 175 -0.10 22.37 -6.09
CA ARG A 175 0.96 22.38 -5.07
C ARG A 175 2.03 21.35 -5.32
N SER A 176 1.61 20.13 -5.66
CA SER A 176 2.53 19.03 -5.94
C SER A 176 1.90 18.08 -6.97
N PRO A 177 2.20 18.27 -8.27
CA PRO A 177 1.64 17.47 -9.36
C PRO A 177 1.94 15.98 -9.26
N HIS A 178 2.99 15.59 -8.54
CA HIS A 178 3.45 14.21 -8.43
C HIS A 178 3.31 13.64 -7.00
N HIS A 179 2.51 14.28 -6.13
CA HIS A 179 2.30 13.79 -4.76
C HIS A 179 1.51 12.49 -4.73
N TYR A 180 2.17 11.39 -4.38
CA TYR A 180 1.61 10.05 -4.43
C TYR A 180 0.33 9.90 -3.62
N GLY A 181 0.30 10.39 -2.38
CA GLY A 181 -0.87 10.31 -1.52
C GLY A 181 -2.10 10.99 -2.11
N CYS A 182 -1.93 12.16 -2.74
CA CYS A 182 -3.02 12.86 -3.43
C CYS A 182 -3.55 12.06 -4.62
N HIS A 183 -2.66 11.49 -5.42
CA HIS A 183 -3.00 10.63 -6.56
C HIS A 183 -3.76 9.38 -6.11
N VAL A 184 -3.34 8.76 -5.00
CA VAL A 184 -4.05 7.61 -4.40
C VAL A 184 -5.44 8.01 -3.88
N ALA A 185 -5.57 9.12 -3.15
CA ALA A 185 -6.86 9.61 -2.66
C ALA A 185 -7.81 9.95 -3.82
N ALA A 186 -7.30 10.57 -4.88
CA ALA A 186 -8.05 10.85 -6.09
C ALA A 186 -8.54 9.56 -6.76
N LEU A 187 -7.66 8.57 -6.99
CA LEU A 187 -8.04 7.27 -7.55
C LEU A 187 -9.15 6.59 -6.71
N ARG A 188 -9.03 6.62 -5.37
CA ARG A 188 -10.05 6.06 -4.47
C ARG A 188 -11.37 6.81 -4.57
N PHE A 189 -11.35 8.14 -4.67
CA PHE A 189 -12.56 8.94 -4.86
C PHE A 189 -13.27 8.51 -6.14
N LEU A 190 -12.52 8.46 -7.24
CA LEU A 190 -13.04 8.11 -8.57
C LEU A 190 -13.64 6.71 -8.60
N ALA A 191 -13.03 5.74 -7.91
CA ALA A 191 -13.54 4.38 -7.83
C ALA A 191 -14.89 4.25 -7.09
N THR A 192 -15.24 5.23 -6.26
CA THR A 192 -16.50 5.24 -5.49
C THR A 192 -17.55 6.22 -6.01
N ALA A 193 -17.15 7.19 -6.84
CA ALA A 193 -18.06 8.17 -7.43
C ALA A 193 -18.98 7.46 -8.44
N GLY A 194 -20.27 7.37 -8.12
CA GLY A 194 -21.27 6.61 -8.89
C GLY A 194 -21.21 6.93 -10.39
N GLY A 195 -21.02 5.88 -11.19
CA GLY A 195 -20.96 5.97 -12.66
C GLY A 195 -19.56 5.88 -13.27
N ARG A 196 -18.49 5.90 -12.46
CA ARG A 196 -17.13 5.68 -12.98
C ARG A 196 -16.82 4.20 -13.16
N SER A 197 -16.50 3.78 -14.39
CA SER A 197 -16.11 2.39 -14.68
C SER A 197 -14.68 2.10 -14.19
N HIS A 198 -14.33 0.81 -14.04
CA HIS A 198 -12.94 0.42 -13.82
C HIS A 198 -12.02 1.00 -14.90
N ASP A 199 -12.46 1.07 -16.15
CA ASP A 199 -11.67 1.67 -17.24
C ASP A 199 -11.29 3.12 -16.95
N GLN A 200 -12.21 3.95 -16.45
CA GLN A 200 -11.89 5.34 -16.13
C GLN A 200 -10.93 5.48 -14.95
N CYS A 201 -10.94 4.53 -14.01
CA CYS A 201 -9.95 4.49 -12.93
C CYS A 201 -8.57 4.13 -13.47
N PHE A 202 -8.50 3.17 -14.41
CA PHE A 202 -7.26 2.84 -15.08
C PHE A 202 -6.75 3.98 -15.98
N ASP A 203 -7.61 4.64 -16.76
CA ASP A 203 -7.22 5.77 -17.62
C ASP A 203 -6.57 6.88 -16.79
N PHE A 204 -7.16 7.21 -15.64
CA PHE A 204 -6.58 8.16 -14.69
C PHE A 204 -5.22 7.68 -14.17
N ALA A 205 -5.15 6.42 -13.72
CA ALA A 205 -3.95 5.84 -13.13
C ALA A 205 -2.78 5.73 -14.12
N GLU A 206 -3.05 5.32 -15.35
CA GLU A 206 -2.09 5.19 -16.44
C GLU A 206 -1.58 6.56 -16.89
N ARG A 207 -2.48 7.54 -17.00
CA ARG A 207 -2.09 8.91 -17.32
C ARG A 207 -1.20 9.50 -16.23
N ALA A 208 -1.58 9.34 -14.97
CA ALA A 208 -0.77 9.79 -13.84
C ALA A 208 0.62 9.12 -13.82
N ALA A 209 0.69 7.82 -14.08
CA ALA A 209 1.94 7.09 -14.17
C ALA A 209 2.82 7.54 -15.34
N GLN A 210 2.22 7.82 -16.51
CA GLN A 210 2.93 8.31 -17.69
C GLN A 210 3.53 9.71 -17.45
N ASP A 211 2.81 10.58 -16.76
CA ASP A 211 3.24 11.96 -16.48
C ASP A 211 4.18 12.03 -15.26
N ALA A 212 4.38 10.95 -14.51
CA ALA A 212 5.18 10.92 -13.30
C ALA A 212 6.68 11.07 -13.56
N LEU A 213 7.39 11.68 -12.60
CA LEU A 213 8.84 11.71 -12.58
C LEU A 213 9.44 10.29 -12.50
N PRO A 214 10.67 10.08 -13.02
CA PRO A 214 11.40 8.83 -12.79
C PRO A 214 11.40 8.47 -11.31
N ASP A 215 11.21 7.17 -11.05
CA ASP A 215 11.20 6.57 -9.71
C ASP A 215 10.06 7.01 -8.78
N SER A 216 9.19 7.94 -9.18
CA SER A 216 8.02 8.31 -8.40
C SER A 216 7.08 7.12 -8.17
N LEU A 217 6.60 6.97 -6.93
CA LEU A 217 5.61 5.94 -6.58
C LEU A 217 4.28 6.15 -7.31
N VAL A 218 4.02 7.33 -7.89
CA VAL A 218 2.86 7.56 -8.77
C VAL A 218 2.83 6.58 -9.94
N GLN A 219 3.98 6.09 -10.41
CA GLN A 219 4.04 5.04 -11.44
C GLN A 219 3.36 3.73 -11.02
N ALA A 220 3.13 3.50 -9.72
CA ALA A 220 2.41 2.34 -9.21
C ALA A 220 0.88 2.54 -9.13
N LEU A 221 0.33 3.68 -9.56
CA LEU A 221 -1.13 3.87 -9.56
C LEU A 221 -1.89 2.79 -10.36
N PRO A 222 -1.43 2.35 -11.55
CA PRO A 222 -2.12 1.31 -12.31
C PRO A 222 -2.27 -0.01 -11.54
N VAL A 223 -1.25 -0.43 -10.79
CA VAL A 223 -1.36 -1.68 -9.99
C VAL A 223 -2.34 -1.53 -8.83
N ARG A 224 -2.52 -0.32 -8.28
CA ARG A 224 -3.60 -0.05 -7.31
C ARG A 224 -4.99 -0.10 -7.95
N ALA A 225 -5.15 0.44 -9.17
CA ALA A 225 -6.40 0.32 -9.92
C ALA A 225 -6.72 -1.16 -10.19
N ALA A 226 -5.71 -1.96 -10.56
CA ALA A 226 -5.83 -3.41 -10.72
C ALA A 226 -6.25 -4.11 -9.43
N LEU A 227 -5.65 -3.78 -8.28
CA LEU A 227 -6.09 -4.31 -6.99
C LEU A 227 -7.56 -3.96 -6.71
N GLY A 228 -7.95 -2.70 -6.92
CA GLY A 228 -9.34 -2.27 -6.75
C GLY A 228 -10.32 -3.05 -7.61
N HIS A 229 -9.95 -3.33 -8.86
CA HIS A 229 -10.74 -4.18 -9.77
C HIS A 229 -10.82 -5.64 -9.30
N LEU A 230 -9.67 -6.25 -9.00
CA LEU A 230 -9.58 -7.67 -8.62
C LEU A 230 -10.20 -7.99 -7.25
N THR A 231 -10.46 -6.97 -6.43
CA THR A 231 -11.07 -7.09 -5.11
C THR A 231 -12.49 -6.53 -5.05
N ALA A 232 -13.02 -5.98 -6.14
CA ALA A 232 -14.39 -5.54 -6.21
C ALA A 232 -15.33 -6.76 -6.17
N SER A 233 -16.36 -6.70 -5.32
CA SER A 233 -17.38 -7.73 -5.26
C SER A 233 -18.13 -7.81 -6.60
N ALA A 234 -18.29 -9.02 -7.13
CA ALA A 234 -19.15 -9.27 -8.28
C ALA A 234 -20.61 -9.03 -7.87
N GLY A 235 -21.16 -7.85 -8.22
CA GLY A 235 -22.54 -7.47 -7.94
C GLY A 235 -23.26 -6.95 -9.19
N PRO A 236 -24.60 -6.86 -9.16
CA PRO A 236 -25.37 -6.24 -10.23
C PRO A 236 -24.92 -4.78 -10.42
N GLY A 237 -24.47 -4.42 -11.63
CA GLY A 237 -23.90 -3.10 -11.91
C GLY A 237 -22.39 -2.98 -11.68
N ALA A 238 -21.69 -4.09 -11.43
CA ALA A 238 -20.22 -4.11 -11.45
C ALA A 238 -19.71 -3.59 -12.81
N PRO A 239 -18.66 -2.74 -12.83
CA PRO A 239 -18.12 -2.24 -14.08
C PRO A 239 -17.65 -3.38 -14.97
N GLY A 240 -17.65 -3.14 -16.30
CA GLY A 240 -17.25 -4.14 -17.29
C GLY A 240 -15.86 -4.75 -17.03
N PRO A 241 -15.59 -5.95 -17.59
CA PRO A 241 -14.34 -6.66 -17.35
C PRO A 241 -13.15 -5.86 -17.90
N VAL A 242 -12.11 -5.70 -17.08
CA VAL A 242 -10.84 -5.11 -17.53
C VAL A 242 -10.04 -6.17 -18.28
N PRO A 243 -9.50 -5.90 -19.49
CA PRO A 243 -8.70 -6.87 -20.22
C PRO A 243 -7.48 -7.34 -19.42
N ARG A 244 -7.24 -8.64 -19.41
CA ARG A 244 -6.10 -9.25 -18.69
C ARG A 244 -4.76 -8.59 -19.05
N ALA A 245 -4.54 -8.28 -20.33
CA ALA A 245 -3.32 -7.61 -20.79
C ALA A 245 -3.07 -6.25 -20.08
N ARG A 246 -4.15 -5.51 -19.74
CA ARG A 246 -4.07 -4.24 -19.00
C ARG A 246 -3.63 -4.47 -17.56
N LEU A 247 -4.13 -5.53 -16.92
CA LEU A 247 -3.71 -5.95 -15.58
C LEU A 247 -2.25 -6.39 -15.56
N ASP A 248 -1.82 -7.17 -16.56
CA ASP A 248 -0.43 -7.60 -16.69
C ASP A 248 0.50 -6.40 -16.90
N SER A 249 0.11 -5.44 -17.75
CA SER A 249 0.88 -4.21 -17.98
C SER A 249 1.05 -3.36 -16.72
N ALA A 250 -0.01 -3.27 -15.90
CA ALA A 250 0.02 -2.59 -14.61
C ALA A 250 0.97 -3.29 -13.62
N ALA A 251 0.95 -4.62 -13.58
CA ALA A 251 1.86 -5.40 -12.74
C ALA A 251 3.33 -5.29 -13.21
N ASP A 252 3.57 -5.31 -14.52
CA ASP A 252 4.91 -5.17 -15.13
C ASP A 252 5.52 -3.81 -14.81
N LEU A 253 4.75 -2.74 -14.96
CA LEU A 253 5.18 -1.38 -14.63
C LEU A 253 5.57 -1.26 -13.15
N ALA A 254 4.73 -1.78 -12.25
CA ALA A 254 5.03 -1.75 -10.82
C ALA A 254 6.22 -2.65 -10.44
N ALA A 255 6.41 -3.79 -11.11
CA ALA A 255 7.56 -4.67 -10.90
C ALA A 255 8.88 -4.02 -11.36
N ALA A 256 8.83 -3.29 -12.49
CA ALA A 256 9.95 -2.50 -12.99
C ALA A 256 10.30 -1.37 -12.01
N LEU A 257 9.31 -0.60 -11.54
CA LEU A 257 9.49 0.43 -10.51
C LEU A 257 10.09 -0.14 -9.22
N SER A 258 9.52 -1.24 -8.70
CA SER A 258 10.00 -1.92 -7.49
C SER A 258 11.48 -2.32 -7.59
N GLY A 259 11.95 -2.65 -8.79
CA GLY A 259 13.34 -3.04 -9.05
C GLY A 259 14.35 -1.89 -9.04
N ARG A 260 13.88 -0.63 -9.05
CA ARG A 260 14.75 0.55 -8.96
C ARG A 260 15.11 0.91 -7.53
N TYR A 261 14.28 0.47 -6.58
CA TYR A 261 14.52 0.63 -5.15
C TYR A 261 15.37 -0.50 -4.60
N ALA A 262 16.09 -0.22 -3.50
CA ALA A 262 16.87 -1.24 -2.81
C ALA A 262 15.98 -2.38 -2.30
N VAL A 263 16.57 -3.57 -2.19
CA VAL A 263 15.94 -4.71 -1.49
C VAL A 263 15.76 -4.34 -0.02
N ALA A 264 14.64 -4.73 0.58
CA ALA A 264 14.29 -4.37 1.96
C ALA A 264 14.35 -2.84 2.19
N ASP A 265 13.83 -2.09 1.24
CA ASP A 265 13.57 -0.65 1.39
C ASP A 265 12.12 -0.48 1.91
N PRO A 266 11.92 0.15 3.08
CA PRO A 266 10.58 0.45 3.60
C PRO A 266 9.83 1.47 2.74
N TRP A 267 10.53 2.27 1.92
CA TRP A 267 9.92 3.31 1.11
C TRP A 267 8.87 2.79 0.10
N PRO A 268 9.17 1.81 -0.76
CA PRO A 268 8.19 1.21 -1.68
C PRO A 268 7.40 0.04 -1.05
N ALA A 269 7.50 -0.23 0.27
CA ALA A 269 6.95 -1.45 0.87
C ALA A 269 5.46 -1.64 0.56
N GLU A 270 4.63 -0.60 0.71
CA GLU A 270 3.19 -0.72 0.40
C GLU A 270 2.94 -1.04 -1.08
N VAL A 271 3.69 -0.42 -2.01
CA VAL A 271 3.61 -0.74 -3.44
C VAL A 271 3.99 -2.19 -3.70
N ARG A 272 5.02 -2.71 -3.04
CA ARG A 272 5.43 -4.11 -3.18
C ARG A 272 4.37 -5.07 -2.63
N ASN A 273 3.76 -4.76 -1.49
CA ASN A 273 2.68 -5.55 -0.90
C ASN A 273 1.44 -5.57 -1.82
N VAL A 274 1.05 -4.42 -2.38
CA VAL A 274 -0.01 -4.32 -3.42
C VAL A 274 0.32 -5.16 -4.64
N LEU A 275 1.54 -5.03 -5.16
CA LEU A 275 1.99 -5.78 -6.33
C LEU A 275 1.98 -7.29 -6.08
N VAL A 276 2.43 -7.76 -4.91
CA VAL A 276 2.35 -9.18 -4.53
C VAL A 276 0.90 -9.67 -4.55
N CYS A 277 -0.02 -8.92 -3.95
CA CYS A 277 -1.44 -9.27 -3.96
C CYS A 277 -1.99 -9.38 -5.39
N VAL A 278 -1.69 -8.41 -6.25
CA VAL A 278 -2.10 -8.44 -7.66
C VAL A 278 -1.49 -9.62 -8.40
N LEU A 279 -0.17 -9.85 -8.30
CA LEU A 279 0.51 -10.96 -8.97
C LEU A 279 -0.07 -12.33 -8.57
N VAL A 280 -0.44 -12.50 -7.29
CA VAL A 280 -1.12 -13.71 -6.80
C VAL A 280 -2.50 -13.87 -7.43
N ARG A 281 -3.32 -12.82 -7.45
CA ARG A 281 -4.64 -12.84 -8.12
C ARG A 281 -4.53 -13.07 -9.63
N LEU A 282 -3.38 -12.72 -10.21
CA LEU A 282 -3.04 -12.94 -11.59
C LEU A 282 -2.37 -14.30 -11.85
N GLU A 283 -2.18 -15.15 -10.82
CA GLU A 283 -1.49 -16.45 -10.85
C GLU A 283 -0.03 -16.39 -11.35
N ARG A 284 0.61 -15.22 -11.19
CA ARG A 284 2.02 -14.97 -11.56
C ARG A 284 2.95 -15.29 -10.39
N TRP A 285 2.87 -16.51 -9.88
CA TRP A 285 3.53 -16.97 -8.65
C TRP A 285 5.05 -16.72 -8.60
N PRO A 286 5.85 -17.02 -9.66
CA PRO A 286 7.29 -16.79 -9.61
C PRO A 286 7.65 -15.31 -9.43
N GLU A 287 6.86 -14.41 -9.99
CA GLU A 287 7.09 -12.97 -9.90
C GLU A 287 6.64 -12.44 -8.55
N ALA A 288 5.53 -12.95 -8.00
CA ALA A 288 5.13 -12.66 -6.63
C ALA A 288 6.24 -13.03 -5.64
N LEU A 289 6.90 -14.18 -5.84
CA LEU A 289 8.03 -14.61 -5.01
C LEU A 289 9.24 -13.66 -5.11
N VAL A 290 9.56 -13.16 -6.31
CA VAL A 290 10.60 -12.13 -6.48
C VAL A 290 10.26 -10.87 -5.71
N GLN A 291 9.01 -10.42 -5.76
CA GLN A 291 8.58 -9.23 -5.03
C GLN A 291 8.60 -9.46 -3.51
N LEU A 292 8.20 -10.64 -3.01
CA LEU A 292 8.34 -11.00 -1.60
C LEU A 292 9.80 -10.91 -1.12
N GLY A 293 10.75 -11.41 -1.93
CA GLY A 293 12.18 -11.26 -1.63
C GLY A 293 12.66 -9.81 -1.63
N ARG A 294 12.15 -8.98 -2.55
CA ARG A 294 12.47 -7.54 -2.60
C ARG A 294 11.86 -6.76 -1.44
N THR A 295 10.65 -7.11 -1.01
CA THR A 295 9.99 -6.51 0.16
C THR A 295 10.81 -6.72 1.42
N GLY A 296 11.46 -7.89 1.55
CA GLY A 296 12.20 -8.23 2.76
C GLY A 296 11.24 -8.31 3.96
N PRO A 297 11.60 -7.76 5.12
CA PRO A 297 10.81 -7.90 6.35
C PRO A 297 9.58 -6.97 6.42
N TYR A 298 9.35 -6.11 5.43
CA TYR A 298 8.38 -5.03 5.55
C TYR A 298 6.99 -5.40 5.02
N ALA A 299 6.15 -5.97 5.88
CA ALA A 299 4.72 -6.08 5.63
C ALA A 299 4.03 -4.73 5.88
N THR A 300 2.94 -4.46 5.17
CA THR A 300 2.13 -3.23 5.37
C THR A 300 0.67 -3.58 5.61
N SER A 301 -0.04 -2.81 6.43
CA SER A 301 -1.46 -3.10 6.69
C SER A 301 -2.28 -3.15 5.41
N PHE A 302 -2.14 -2.15 4.54
CA PHE A 302 -2.70 -2.21 3.18
C PHE A 302 -1.77 -3.03 2.27
N PRO A 303 -2.27 -3.97 1.45
CA PRO A 303 -3.68 -4.24 1.16
C PRO A 303 -4.32 -5.34 2.03
N TRP A 304 -3.59 -5.91 2.98
CA TRP A 304 -4.00 -7.12 3.70
C TRP A 304 -5.21 -6.91 4.63
N ASP A 305 -5.35 -5.70 5.17
CA ASP A 305 -6.48 -5.22 5.97
C ASP A 305 -7.83 -5.26 5.21
N ARG A 306 -7.79 -5.41 3.88
CA ARG A 306 -8.98 -5.60 3.03
C ARG A 306 -9.55 -7.02 3.11
N PHE A 307 -8.77 -7.98 3.59
CA PHE A 307 -9.12 -9.40 3.56
C PHE A 307 -9.20 -10.03 4.95
N SER A 308 -8.53 -9.45 5.95
CA SER A 308 -8.42 -9.97 7.30
C SER A 308 -8.26 -8.84 8.32
N ASP A 309 -8.79 -9.02 9.53
CA ASP A 309 -8.51 -8.15 10.68
C ASP A 309 -7.08 -8.36 11.23
N ASP A 310 -6.40 -9.44 10.83
CA ASP A 310 -4.98 -9.67 11.05
C ASP A 310 -4.20 -9.55 9.71
N PRO A 311 -3.76 -8.33 9.35
CA PRO A 311 -3.04 -8.10 8.10
C PRO A 311 -1.65 -8.77 8.05
N LEU A 312 -0.99 -8.92 9.21
CA LEU A 312 0.33 -9.56 9.26
C LEU A 312 0.19 -11.07 9.03
N GLY A 313 -0.75 -11.73 9.71
CA GLY A 313 -1.07 -13.13 9.48
C GLY A 313 -1.44 -13.39 8.02
N GLN A 314 -2.29 -12.54 7.44
CA GLN A 314 -2.68 -12.67 6.03
C GLN A 314 -1.50 -12.55 5.06
N PHE A 315 -0.55 -11.64 5.31
CA PHE A 315 0.68 -11.54 4.52
C PHE A 315 1.52 -12.82 4.59
N LEU A 316 1.72 -13.34 5.80
CA LEU A 316 2.53 -14.55 6.04
C LEU A 316 1.90 -15.78 5.40
N GLU A 317 0.59 -15.98 5.55
CA GLU A 317 -0.15 -17.07 4.91
C GLU A 317 -0.03 -17.02 3.38
N LEU A 318 -0.18 -15.83 2.78
CA LEU A 318 -0.04 -15.68 1.34
C LEU A 318 1.40 -15.90 0.88
N ARG A 319 2.39 -15.43 1.64
CA ARG A 319 3.82 -15.67 1.38
C ARG A 319 4.12 -17.17 1.33
N ASP A 320 3.57 -17.95 2.25
CA ASP A 320 3.69 -19.41 2.25
C ASP A 320 2.96 -20.08 1.09
N GLY A 321 1.75 -19.63 0.78
CA GLY A 321 1.02 -20.08 -0.41
C GLY A 321 1.81 -19.88 -1.70
N VAL A 322 2.41 -18.71 -1.90
CA VAL A 322 3.26 -18.41 -3.07
C VAL A 322 4.44 -19.38 -3.16
N ARG A 323 5.12 -19.67 -2.04
CA ARG A 323 6.25 -20.61 -2.02
C ARG A 323 5.83 -22.01 -2.44
N ILE A 324 4.66 -22.47 -1.96
CA ILE A 324 4.10 -23.78 -2.30
C ILE A 324 3.78 -23.87 -3.80
N GLU A 325 3.16 -22.85 -4.38
CA GLU A 325 2.81 -22.83 -5.81
C GLU A 325 4.05 -22.78 -6.72
N VAL A 326 5.06 -21.98 -6.35
CA VAL A 326 6.33 -21.96 -7.09
C VAL A 326 7.06 -23.31 -6.97
N ALA A 327 7.08 -23.93 -5.80
CA ALA A 327 7.68 -25.23 -5.60
C ALA A 327 6.96 -26.34 -6.40
N ALA A 328 5.63 -26.26 -6.52
CA ALA A 328 4.82 -27.21 -7.29
C ALA A 328 5.09 -27.09 -8.81
N SER A 329 5.33 -25.87 -9.31
CA SER A 329 5.58 -25.58 -10.73
C SER A 329 7.04 -25.74 -11.15
N THR A 330 8.00 -25.75 -10.22
CA THR A 330 9.43 -25.91 -10.53
C THR A 330 9.75 -27.35 -10.97
N PRO A 331 10.35 -27.58 -12.16
CA PRO A 331 10.80 -28.91 -12.56
C PRO A 331 11.90 -29.43 -11.64
N LEU A 332 11.85 -30.71 -11.27
CA LEU A 332 13.00 -31.37 -10.66
C LEU A 332 14.13 -31.34 -11.69
N ARG A 333 15.17 -30.53 -11.48
CA ARG A 333 16.40 -30.64 -12.28
C ARG A 333 16.88 -32.08 -12.15
N GLY A 334 16.80 -32.82 -13.27
CA GLY A 334 17.44 -34.11 -13.42
C GLY A 334 18.91 -33.95 -13.07
N ARG A 335 19.39 -34.85 -12.21
CA ARG A 335 20.81 -35.03 -11.90
C ARG A 335 21.62 -34.90 -13.20
N ARG A 336 22.52 -33.91 -13.24
CA ARG A 336 23.51 -33.71 -14.32
C ARG A 336 24.06 -35.07 -14.74
N GLY A 337 24.12 -35.28 -16.06
CA GLY A 337 24.72 -36.45 -16.67
C GLY A 337 26.05 -36.79 -16.00
N ARG A 338 26.16 -38.05 -15.55
CA ARG A 338 27.47 -38.67 -15.41
C ARG A 338 27.87 -39.07 -16.81
N ASP A 339 28.74 -38.27 -17.41
CA ASP A 339 29.66 -38.78 -18.42
C ASP A 339 30.53 -39.88 -17.81
N ALA A 340 30.88 -40.82 -18.69
CA ALA A 340 32.04 -41.71 -18.68
C ALA A 340 32.11 -42.87 -17.67
N SER A 341 31.78 -44.06 -18.18
CA SER A 341 32.46 -45.36 -17.95
C SER A 341 31.74 -46.37 -18.87
N GLY A 342 32.30 -46.98 -19.91
CA GLY A 342 33.65 -47.53 -20.08
C GLY A 342 33.56 -49.07 -19.97
N GLY A 343 33.74 -49.80 -21.09
CA GLY A 343 33.84 -51.27 -21.18
C GLY A 343 32.48 -52.00 -21.18
N HIS A 344 32.18 -52.98 -22.03
CA HIS A 344 33.00 -53.87 -22.86
C HIS A 344 32.33 -54.13 -24.21
#